data_AF-A0A1Q6L5G8-F1
#
_entry.id   AF-A0A1Q6L5G8-F1
#
_cell.length_a   1.000
_cell.length_b   1.000
_cell.length_c   1.000
_cell.angle_alpha   90.00
_cell.angle_beta   90.00
_cell.angle_gamma   90.00
#
_symmetry.space_group_name_H-M   'P 1'
#
loop_
_entity.id
_entity.type
_entity.pdbx_description
1 polymer ?
#
loop_
_entity_poly.entity_id
_entity_poly.type
_entity_poly.pdbx_seq_one_letter_code
_entity_poly.pdbx_strand_id
1 'polypeptide(L)'
;MRKNLFKISIVFFTIVEIILIIFNYIGKSNIAKILEIENINDFYIKDLGESLGFDSARPLYIKFKISIDKYEKYNLTYIDTTLDDNVYEGEITNKKQKISDKYYMCYYEKVIYDNKQKVEFRKIKNNRLLLKANSIILILIICVFMIKNRKLKR
;
A
#
# COMPACT_ATOMS: atom_id res chain seq x y z
N MET A 1 17.64 -33.83 9.72
CA MET A 1 16.51 -33.41 8.85
C MET A 1 15.78 -32.14 9.30
N ARG A 2 15.12 -32.07 10.47
CA ARG A 2 14.23 -30.94 10.83
C ARG A 2 14.90 -29.54 10.86
N LYS A 3 16.14 -29.40 11.36
CA LYS A 3 16.85 -28.10 11.40
C LYS A 3 17.20 -27.56 9.99
N ASN A 4 17.52 -28.45 9.05
CA ASN A 4 17.81 -28.07 7.67
C ASN A 4 16.53 -27.59 6.98
N LEU A 5 15.38 -28.24 7.25
CA LEU A 5 14.09 -27.81 6.72
C LEU A 5 13.72 -26.39 7.17
N PHE A 6 13.88 -26.06 8.45
CA PHE A 6 13.62 -24.70 8.97
C PHE A 6 14.52 -23.64 8.31
N LYS A 7 15.82 -23.92 8.16
CA LYS A 7 16.74 -22.99 7.49
C LYS A 7 16.35 -22.76 6.04
N ILE A 8 15.99 -23.83 5.31
CA ILE A 8 15.53 -23.74 3.92
C ILE A 8 14.26 -22.90 3.83
N SER A 9 13.29 -23.10 4.74
CA SER A 9 12.07 -22.29 4.78
C SER A 9 12.37 -20.81 5.00
N ILE A 10 13.24 -20.46 5.95
CA ILE A 10 13.62 -19.06 6.19
C ILE A 10 14.21 -18.43 4.93
N VAL A 11 15.15 -19.13 4.28
CA VAL A 11 15.78 -18.65 3.04
C VAL A 11 14.74 -18.45 1.94
N PHE A 12 13.85 -19.43 1.74
CA PHE A 12 12.77 -19.34 0.76
C PHE A 12 11.86 -18.14 1.00
N PHE A 13 11.34 -17.98 2.23
CA PHE A 13 10.46 -16.87 2.58
C PHE A 13 11.18 -15.51 2.48
N THR A 14 12.49 -15.46 2.74
CA THR A 14 13.30 -14.25 2.57
C THR A 14 13.46 -13.87 1.09
N ILE A 15 13.68 -14.86 0.20
CA ILE A 15 13.75 -14.61 -1.24
C ILE A 15 12.40 -14.09 -1.75
N VAL A 16 11.30 -14.72 -1.34
CA VAL A 16 9.93 -14.27 -1.68
C VAL A 16 9.69 -12.85 -1.17
N GLU A 17 10.12 -12.52 0.05
CA GLU A 17 10.01 -11.17 0.62
C GLU A 17 10.73 -10.14 -0.26
N ILE A 18 11.97 -10.42 -0.68
CA ILE A 18 12.77 -9.53 -1.54
C ILE A 18 12.05 -9.28 -2.88
N ILE A 19 11.54 -10.33 -3.50
CA ILE A 19 10.78 -10.22 -4.76
C ILE A 19 9.53 -9.35 -4.57
N LEU A 20 8.79 -9.57 -3.48
CA LEU A 20 7.60 -8.78 -3.17
C LEU A 20 7.95 -7.31 -2.86
N ILE A 21 9.08 -7.02 -2.20
CA ILE A 21 9.57 -5.65 -1.98
C ILE A 21 9.81 -4.95 -3.31
N ILE A 22 10.47 -5.61 -4.27
CA ILE A 22 10.73 -5.06 -5.60
C ILE A 22 9.41 -4.74 -6.32
N PHE A 23 8.47 -5.68 -6.35
CA PHE A 23 7.17 -5.43 -6.99
C PHE A 23 6.37 -4.32 -6.31
N ASN A 24 6.45 -4.20 -4.99
CA ASN A 24 5.83 -3.11 -4.25
C ASN A 24 6.47 -1.75 -4.56
N TYR A 25 7.79 -1.71 -4.73
CA TYR A 25 8.50 -0.51 -5.13
C TYR A 25 8.08 -0.05 -6.53
N ILE A 26 8.05 -0.97 -7.50
CA ILE A 26 7.57 -0.69 -8.87
C ILE A 26 6.11 -0.19 -8.83
N GLY A 27 5.24 -0.86 -8.08
CA GLY A 27 3.85 -0.44 -7.93
C GLY A 27 3.70 0.95 -7.30
N LYS A 28 4.53 1.27 -6.29
CA LYS A 28 4.56 2.61 -5.67
C LYS A 28 5.00 3.68 -6.67
N SER A 29 5.98 3.38 -7.52
CA SER A 29 6.43 4.28 -8.59
C SER A 29 5.33 4.55 -9.61
N ASN A 30 4.58 3.52 -10.02
CA ASN A 30 3.44 3.71 -10.92
C ASN A 30 2.33 4.56 -10.29
N ILE A 31 2.05 4.38 -9.00
CA ILE A 31 1.12 5.24 -8.26
C ILE A 31 1.63 6.68 -8.17
N ALA A 32 2.92 6.89 -7.93
CA ALA A 32 3.51 8.22 -7.87
C ALA A 32 3.29 8.99 -9.19
N LYS A 33 3.46 8.30 -10.34
CA LYS A 33 3.15 8.87 -11.66
C LYS A 33 1.68 9.23 -11.82
N ILE A 34 0.77 8.38 -11.33
CA ILE A 34 -0.68 8.66 -11.37
C ILE A 34 -1.04 9.89 -10.53
N LEU A 35 -0.38 10.07 -9.38
CA LEU A 35 -0.59 11.18 -8.47
C LEU A 35 0.22 12.43 -8.83
N GLU A 36 1.04 12.37 -9.89
CA GLU A 36 1.95 13.45 -10.31
C GLU A 36 2.95 13.86 -9.21
N ILE A 37 3.38 12.90 -8.38
CA ILE A 37 4.36 13.10 -7.31
C ILE A 37 5.72 12.58 -7.77
N GLU A 38 6.69 13.48 -7.94
CA GLU A 38 8.02 13.14 -8.46
C GLU A 38 8.79 12.16 -7.55
N ASN A 39 8.75 12.40 -6.23
CA ASN A 39 9.51 11.60 -5.27
C ASN A 39 8.61 10.60 -4.56
N ILE A 40 8.84 9.32 -4.81
CA ILE A 40 8.09 8.22 -4.21
C ILE A 40 8.10 8.23 -2.67
N ASN A 41 9.07 8.89 -2.03
CA ASN A 41 9.18 8.93 -0.57
C ASN A 41 8.35 10.06 0.06
N ASP A 42 7.85 10.99 -0.74
CA ASP A 42 7.09 12.15 -0.24
C ASP A 42 5.64 11.80 0.12
N PHE A 43 5.19 10.58 -0.19
CA PHE A 43 3.88 10.08 0.20
C PHE A 43 3.88 8.63 0.66
N TYR A 44 2.82 8.28 1.38
CA TYR A 44 2.55 6.94 1.87
C TYR A 44 1.16 6.48 1.44
N ILE A 45 1.10 5.42 0.64
CA ILE A 45 -0.17 4.78 0.26
C ILE A 45 -0.77 4.11 1.49
N LYS A 46 -1.96 4.56 1.89
CA LYS A 46 -2.74 3.98 2.97
C LYS A 46 -3.62 2.83 2.48
N ASP A 47 -4.29 3.03 1.36
CA ASP A 47 -5.19 2.03 0.79
C ASP A 47 -5.35 2.17 -0.73
N LEU A 48 -5.76 1.07 -1.37
CA LEU A 48 -6.06 0.96 -2.79
C LEU A 48 -7.35 0.17 -2.97
N GLY A 49 -8.34 0.78 -3.61
CA GLY A 49 -9.68 0.24 -3.75
C GLY A 49 -10.25 0.33 -5.16
N GLU A 50 -11.37 -0.36 -5.35
CA GLU A 50 -12.31 -0.07 -6.43
C GLU A 50 -13.50 0.62 -5.77
N SER A 51 -13.83 1.84 -6.20
CA SER A 51 -15.06 2.51 -5.80
C SER A 51 -16.25 1.80 -6.44
N LEU A 52 -17.40 1.85 -5.76
CA LEU A 52 -18.63 1.27 -6.28
C LEU A 52 -19.11 2.00 -7.54
N GLY A 53 -18.75 3.28 -7.72
CA GLY A 53 -19.02 4.10 -8.90
C GLY A 53 -20.50 4.24 -9.27
N PHE A 54 -20.95 5.45 -9.62
CA PHE A 54 -22.15 5.57 -10.44
C PHE A 54 -21.76 5.22 -11.89
N ASP A 55 -22.55 4.36 -12.54
CA ASP A 55 -22.41 3.89 -13.93
C ASP A 55 -21.21 3.00 -14.31
N SER A 56 -21.24 1.72 -13.90
CA SER A 56 -20.53 0.54 -14.48
C SER A 56 -18.98 0.60 -14.61
N ALA A 57 -18.38 1.77 -14.56
CA ALA A 57 -16.98 2.06 -14.68
C ALA A 57 -16.38 2.14 -13.27
N ARG A 58 -16.22 0.97 -12.62
CA ARG A 58 -15.61 0.85 -11.28
C ARG A 58 -14.32 1.69 -11.19
N PRO A 59 -14.34 2.86 -10.56
CA PRO A 59 -13.20 3.76 -10.49
C PRO A 59 -12.15 3.16 -9.56
N LEU A 60 -10.88 3.44 -9.79
CA LEU A 60 -9.84 3.08 -8.85
C LEU A 60 -9.64 4.22 -7.86
N TYR A 61 -9.57 3.86 -6.58
CA TYR A 61 -9.36 4.80 -5.50
C TYR A 61 -7.98 4.58 -4.87
N ILE A 62 -7.28 5.69 -4.62
CA ILE A 62 -5.97 5.74 -3.96
C ILE A 62 -6.10 6.61 -2.71
N LYS A 63 -5.98 5.97 -1.54
CA LYS A 63 -5.83 6.68 -0.26
C LYS A 63 -4.35 6.88 0.01
N PHE A 64 -3.91 8.11 0.21
CA PHE A 64 -2.52 8.36 0.56
C PHE A 64 -2.35 9.48 1.58
N LYS A 65 -1.28 9.38 2.36
CA LYS A 65 -0.83 10.40 3.30
C LYS A 65 0.33 11.15 2.68
N ILE A 66 0.30 12.48 2.74
CA ILE A 66 1.35 13.38 2.24
C ILE A 66 1.52 14.53 3.24
N SER A 67 2.74 15.07 3.37
CA SER A 67 2.93 16.25 4.24
C SER A 67 2.35 17.51 3.58
N ILE A 68 1.96 18.47 4.40
CA ILE A 68 1.37 19.74 3.93
C ILE A 68 2.34 20.45 2.96
N ASP A 69 3.61 20.60 3.35
CA ASP A 69 4.64 21.22 2.52
C ASP A 69 4.81 20.53 1.14
N LYS A 70 4.68 19.20 1.09
CA LYS A 70 4.82 18.44 -0.15
C LYS A 70 3.57 18.53 -1.00
N TYR A 71 2.39 18.48 -0.38
CA TYR A 71 1.12 18.70 -1.03
C TYR A 71 1.12 20.07 -1.76
N GLU A 72 1.59 21.11 -1.08
CA GLU A 72 1.73 22.45 -1.65
C GLU A 72 2.82 22.51 -2.73
N LYS A 73 4.00 21.91 -2.48
CA LYS A 73 5.08 21.83 -3.48
C LYS A 73 4.62 21.21 -4.80
N TYR A 74 3.78 20.17 -4.73
CA TYR A 74 3.25 19.47 -5.89
C TYR A 74 1.98 20.11 -6.46
N ASN A 75 1.53 21.25 -5.94
CA ASN A 75 0.34 21.97 -6.38
C ASN A 75 -0.91 21.08 -6.49
N LEU A 76 -1.07 20.14 -5.56
CA LEU A 76 -2.25 19.27 -5.57
C LEU A 76 -3.50 20.10 -5.23
N THR A 77 -4.58 19.95 -5.98
CA THR A 77 -5.82 20.73 -5.80
C THR A 77 -7.01 19.82 -5.51
N TYR A 78 -7.11 19.35 -4.27
CA TYR A 78 -8.16 18.45 -3.80
C TYR A 78 -9.15 19.21 -2.91
N ILE A 79 -10.42 18.80 -2.95
CA ILE A 79 -11.52 19.39 -2.19
C ILE A 79 -11.27 19.13 -0.70
N ASP A 80 -11.24 20.19 0.12
CA ASP A 80 -11.06 20.07 1.55
C ASP A 80 -12.37 19.62 2.21
N THR A 81 -12.35 18.47 2.88
CA THR A 81 -13.49 17.88 3.57
C THR A 81 -13.23 17.75 5.06
N THR A 82 -12.41 18.64 5.64
CA THR A 82 -12.17 18.70 7.10
C THR A 82 -13.44 18.89 7.94
N LEU A 83 -14.55 19.30 7.32
CA LEU A 83 -15.87 19.43 7.94
C LEU A 83 -16.76 18.18 7.81
N ASP A 84 -16.40 17.19 7.00
CA ASP A 84 -17.14 15.94 6.87
C ASP A 84 -16.54 14.88 7.79
N ASP A 85 -17.33 14.42 8.76
CA ASP A 85 -16.91 13.39 9.72
C ASP A 85 -16.50 12.07 9.05
N ASN A 86 -16.98 11.81 7.82
CA ASN A 86 -16.65 10.62 7.05
C ASN A 86 -16.62 10.90 5.55
N VAL A 87 -15.45 10.76 4.92
CA VAL A 87 -15.33 10.68 3.46
C VAL A 87 -15.75 9.27 3.02
N TYR A 88 -16.95 9.13 2.47
CA TYR A 88 -17.44 7.85 1.93
C TYR A 88 -16.64 7.46 0.67
N GLU A 89 -16.14 6.22 0.62
CA GLU A 89 -15.25 5.70 -0.43
C GLU A 89 -15.87 5.67 -1.85
N GLY A 90 -17.19 5.91 -1.96
CA GLY A 90 -17.95 5.89 -3.21
C GLY A 90 -18.29 7.27 -3.81
N GLU A 91 -17.94 8.38 -3.16
CA GLU A 91 -18.33 9.75 -3.58
C GLU A 91 -17.13 10.70 -3.78
N ILE A 92 -15.99 10.21 -4.29
CA ILE A 92 -14.72 10.94 -4.14
C ILE A 92 -14.17 11.41 -5.48
N THR A 93 -14.59 12.58 -5.95
CA THR A 93 -13.70 13.37 -6.82
C THR A 93 -12.66 14.09 -5.95
N ASN A 94 -11.46 13.50 -5.84
CA ASN A 94 -10.22 14.14 -5.34
C ASN A 94 -10.40 14.98 -4.06
N LYS A 95 -10.55 14.33 -2.89
CA LYS A 95 -10.75 14.97 -1.58
C LYS A 95 -9.48 14.96 -0.72
N LYS A 96 -9.36 15.89 0.22
CA LYS A 96 -8.32 15.92 1.25
C LYS A 96 -8.91 16.18 2.64
N GLN A 97 -8.25 15.65 3.67
CA GLN A 97 -8.60 15.84 5.08
C GLN A 97 -7.32 16.10 5.87
N LYS A 98 -7.29 17.17 6.67
CA LYS A 98 -6.19 17.41 7.61
C LYS A 98 -6.26 16.39 8.74
N ILE A 99 -5.23 15.54 8.86
CA ILE A 99 -5.15 14.49 9.89
C ILE A 99 -4.18 14.85 11.03
N SER A 100 -3.31 15.83 10.82
CA SER A 100 -2.48 16.47 11.84
C SER A 100 -1.92 17.79 11.32
N ASP A 101 -1.19 18.52 12.16
CA ASP A 101 -0.54 19.79 11.76
C ASP A 101 0.54 19.65 10.69
N LYS A 102 0.91 18.43 10.32
CA LYS A 102 1.98 18.16 9.35
C LYS A 102 1.50 17.41 8.12
N TYR A 103 0.28 16.86 8.12
CA TYR A 103 -0.13 15.91 7.10
C TYR A 103 -1.59 16.04 6.68
N TYR A 104 -1.80 15.85 5.37
CA TYR A 104 -3.09 15.54 4.79
C TYR A 104 -3.24 14.04 4.57
N MET A 105 -4.47 13.55 4.73
CA MET A 105 -4.96 12.35 4.08
C MET A 105 -5.66 12.76 2.80
N CYS A 106 -5.24 12.22 1.68
CA CYS A 106 -5.78 12.50 0.37
C CYS A 106 -6.47 11.26 -0.20
N TYR A 107 -7.56 11.51 -0.90
CA TYR A 107 -8.42 10.52 -1.52
C TYR A 107 -8.49 10.87 -3.01
N TYR A 108 -7.77 10.12 -3.83
CA TYR A 108 -7.71 10.33 -5.27
C TYR A 108 -8.51 9.24 -5.97
N GLU A 109 -9.37 9.64 -6.90
CA GLU A 109 -10.15 8.71 -7.71
C GLU A 109 -9.79 8.89 -9.18
N LYS A 110 -9.52 7.78 -9.85
CA LYS A 110 -9.27 7.75 -11.28
C LYS A 110 -10.19 6.73 -11.92
N VAL A 111 -11.05 7.22 -12.79
CA VAL A 111 -11.82 6.34 -13.67
C VAL A 111 -10.85 5.75 -14.68
N ILE A 112 -10.59 4.45 -14.54
CA ILE A 112 -9.81 3.70 -15.51
C ILE A 112 -10.79 2.91 -16.37
N TYR A 113 -10.89 3.25 -17.65
CA TYR A 113 -11.72 2.50 -18.60
C TYR A 113 -10.99 1.27 -19.16
N ASP A 114 -9.65 1.30 -19.21
CA ASP A 114 -8.83 0.20 -19.74
C ASP A 114 -8.68 -0.97 -18.75
N ASN A 115 -9.11 -2.16 -19.17
CA ASN A 115 -8.97 -3.39 -18.39
C ASN A 115 -7.52 -3.74 -18.05
N LYS A 116 -6.54 -3.42 -18.91
CA LYS A 116 -5.13 -3.71 -18.62
C LYS A 116 -4.64 -2.91 -17.41
N GLN A 117 -4.97 -1.62 -17.37
CA GLN A 117 -4.63 -0.74 -16.25
C GLN A 117 -5.36 -1.17 -14.95
N LYS A 118 -6.60 -1.65 -15.04
CA LYS A 118 -7.31 -2.25 -13.89
C LYS A 118 -6.59 -3.48 -13.36
N VAL A 119 -6.16 -4.39 -14.24
CA VAL A 119 -5.41 -5.59 -13.86
C VAL A 119 -4.08 -5.22 -13.19
N GLU A 120 -3.38 -4.23 -13.73
CA GLU A 120 -2.13 -3.75 -13.14
C GLU A 120 -2.34 -3.17 -11.73
N PHE A 121 -3.38 -2.36 -11.54
CA PHE A 121 -3.70 -1.83 -10.22
C PHE A 121 -4.06 -2.92 -9.21
N ARG A 122 -4.84 -3.93 -9.62
CA ARG A 122 -5.14 -5.10 -8.80
C ARG A 122 -3.86 -5.85 -8.41
N LYS A 123 -2.89 -5.98 -9.33
CA LYS A 123 -1.58 -6.57 -9.01
C LYS A 123 -0.84 -5.75 -7.97
N ILE A 124 -0.83 -4.41 -8.06
CA ILE A 124 -0.21 -3.54 -7.06
C ILE A 124 -0.85 -3.74 -5.69
N LYS A 125 -2.19 -3.75 -5.62
CA LYS A 125 -2.94 -4.03 -4.38
C LYS A 125 -2.60 -5.40 -3.80
N ASN A 126 -2.62 -6.45 -4.62
CA ASN A 126 -2.35 -7.82 -4.17
C ASN A 126 -0.90 -8.00 -3.70
N ASN A 127 0.08 -7.43 -4.40
CA ASN A 127 1.48 -7.51 -4.00
C ASN A 127 1.73 -6.84 -2.64
N ARG A 128 1.02 -5.75 -2.32
CA ARG A 128 1.06 -5.12 -0.98
C ARG A 128 0.53 -6.04 0.11
N LEU A 129 -0.59 -6.72 -0.16
CA LEU A 129 -1.19 -7.67 0.77
C LEU A 129 -0.30 -8.91 0.97
N LEU A 130 0.22 -9.46 -0.11
CA LEU A 130 1.13 -10.62 -0.08
C LEU A 130 2.42 -10.29 0.68
N LEU A 131 3.00 -9.11 0.48
CA LEU A 131 4.18 -8.69 1.25
C LEU A 131 3.88 -8.68 2.74
N LYS A 132 2.81 -8.01 3.18
CA LYS A 132 2.42 -7.99 4.60
C LYS A 132 2.23 -9.40 5.17
N ALA A 133 1.55 -10.29 4.43
CA ALA A 133 1.34 -11.66 4.86
C ALA A 133 2.65 -12.45 4.96
N ASN A 134 3.53 -12.31 3.97
CA ASN A 134 4.84 -12.96 3.94
C ASN A 134 5.74 -12.49 5.09
N SER A 135 5.76 -11.19 5.38
CA SER A 135 6.49 -10.63 6.54
C SER A 135 6.01 -11.24 7.86
N ILE A 136 4.69 -11.35 8.06
CA ILE A 136 4.10 -11.95 9.27
C ILE A 136 4.50 -13.42 9.40
N ILE A 137 4.41 -14.19 8.30
CA ILE A 137 4.80 -15.60 8.29
C ILE A 137 6.28 -15.75 8.64
N LEU A 138 7.16 -14.92 8.06
CA LEU A 138 8.59 -14.96 8.34
C LEU A 138 8.88 -14.69 9.83
N ILE A 139 8.23 -13.68 10.42
CA ILE A 139 8.33 -13.38 11.86
C ILE A 139 7.91 -14.59 12.70
N LEU A 140 6.76 -15.21 12.38
CA LEU A 140 6.28 -16.38 13.10
C LEU A 140 7.26 -17.56 13.02
N ILE A 141 7.83 -17.84 11.84
CA ILE A 141 8.85 -18.89 11.66
C ILE A 141 10.07 -18.62 12.53
N ILE A 142 10.56 -17.36 12.56
CA ILE A 142 11.71 -16.95 13.38
C ILE A 142 11.40 -17.13 14.87
N CYS A 143 10.22 -16.69 15.33
CA CYS A 143 9.79 -16.85 16.72
C CYS A 143 9.76 -18.32 17.15
N VAL A 144 9.16 -19.20 16.33
CA VAL A 144 9.12 -20.65 16.60
C VAL A 144 10.52 -21.24 16.68
N PHE A 145 11.42 -20.84 15.77
CA PHE A 145 12.81 -21.28 15.78
C PHE A 145 13.55 -20.84 17.05
N MET A 146 13.38 -19.59 17.48
CA MET A 146 13.96 -19.06 18.72
C MET A 146 13.48 -19.81 19.97
N ILE A 147 12.17 -20.05 20.09
CA ILE A 147 11.57 -20.78 21.24
C ILE A 147 12.14 -22.19 21.32
N LYS A 148 12.20 -22.90 20.19
CA LYS A 148 12.71 -24.27 20.13
C LYS A 148 14.18 -24.37 20.53
N ASN A 149 15.02 -23.42 20.08
CA ASN A 149 16.43 -23.39 20.44
C ASN A 149 16.68 -23.00 21.91
N ARG A 150 15.79 -22.23 22.54
CA ARG A 150 15.86 -21.95 23.98
C ARG A 150 15.55 -23.19 24.83
N LYS A 151 14.54 -23.99 24.44
CA LYS A 151 14.19 -25.26 25.13
C LYS A 151 15.27 -26.34 25.02
N LEU A 152 16.11 -26.31 23.98
CA LEU A 152 17.23 -27.25 23.80
C LEU A 152 18.49 -26.87 24.59
N LYS A 153 18.53 -25.70 25.22
CA LYS A 153 19.67 -25.21 26.04
C LYS A 153 19.41 -25.31 27.56
N ARG A 154 18.20 -25.67 27.97
CA ARG A 154 17.86 -26.05 29.36
C ARG A 154 17.82 -27.57 29.43
#